data_AF-A0A0M2PSK2-F1
#
_entry.id   AF-A0A0M2PSK2-F1
#
_cell.length_a   1.000
_cell.length_b   1.000
_cell.length_c   1.000
_cell.angle_alpha   90.00
_cell.angle_beta   90.00
_cell.angle_gamma   90.00
#
_symmetry.space_group_name_H-M   'P 1'
#
loop_
_entity.id
_entity.type
_entity.pdbx_description
1 polymer ?
#
loop_
_entity_poly.entity_id
_entity_poly.type
_entity_poly.pdbx_seq_one_letter_code
_entity_poly.pdbx_strand_id
1 'polypeptide(L)'
;MVTDTPIGSTPQTQQLNSQLLDLQTQLTPTTTTHPLCLDLSSLQTLSDRAELCQALALLSYEAIDPSFDTLDIPENIHTPTQLKTALLKLRKHLKTPKIAIIIHNSDPTPEILDILTVLSPSFPIAWITDQPHPHRSFLPTAANLPQLLQTWLTRS
;
A
#
# COMPACT_ATOMS: atom_id res chain seq x y z
N MET A 1 31.59 20.58 24.02
CA MET A 1 31.67 20.05 22.64
C MET A 1 30.56 19.02 22.52
N VAL A 2 29.52 19.34 21.75
CA VAL A 2 28.42 18.41 21.44
C VAL A 2 28.80 17.74 20.12
N THR A 3 28.95 16.42 20.12
CA THR A 3 29.18 15.64 18.91
C THR A 3 27.83 15.38 18.24
N ASP A 4 27.54 16.17 17.21
CA ASP A 4 26.51 15.91 16.22
C ASP A 4 26.90 14.62 15.46
N THR A 5 26.13 13.56 15.65
CA THR A 5 26.28 12.32 14.89
C THR A 5 25.20 12.33 13.81
N PRO A 6 25.53 12.19 12.51
CA PRO A 6 24.51 12.20 11.47
C PRO A 6 23.66 10.94 11.61
N ILE A 7 22.40 11.14 12.03
CA ILE A 7 21.39 10.09 12.13
C ILE A 7 20.95 9.78 10.69
N GLY A 8 21.54 8.78 10.03
CA GLY A 8 21.14 8.55 8.64
C GLY A 8 21.63 7.31 7.90
N SER A 9 22.41 6.40 8.49
CA SER A 9 22.91 5.22 7.76
C SER A 9 23.29 4.07 8.68
N THR A 10 22.37 3.57 9.49
CA THR A 10 22.61 2.28 10.16
C THR A 10 22.35 1.14 9.17
N PRO A 11 23.04 -0.02 9.29
CA PRO A 11 22.75 -1.21 8.47
C PRO A 11 21.27 -1.61 8.52
N GLN A 12 20.61 -1.35 9.65
CA GLN A 12 19.18 -1.57 9.82
C GLN A 12 18.34 -0.65 8.94
N THR A 13 18.61 0.66 8.92
CA THR A 13 17.92 1.61 8.03
C THR A 13 18.15 1.28 6.55
N GLN A 14 19.35 0.84 6.17
CA GLN A 14 19.64 0.42 4.79
C GLN A 14 18.88 -0.85 4.41
N GLN A 15 18.83 -1.84 5.30
CA GLN A 15 18.09 -3.08 5.09
C GLN A 15 16.58 -2.84 5.00
N LEU A 16 16.03 -1.97 5.85
CA LEU A 16 14.64 -1.51 5.79
C LEU A 16 14.33 -0.86 4.43
N ASN A 17 15.16 0.09 4.02
CA ASN A 17 14.98 0.80 2.75
C ASN A 17 15.05 -0.16 1.56
N SER A 18 15.99 -1.10 1.56
CA SER A 18 16.10 -2.10 0.48
C SER A 18 14.93 -3.09 0.43
N GLN A 19 14.31 -3.43 1.57
CA GLN A 19 13.20 -4.37 1.60
C GLN A 19 11.88 -3.75 1.10
N LEU A 20 11.73 -2.43 1.29
CA LEU A 20 10.51 -1.70 0.89
C LEU A 20 10.64 -1.05 -0.48
N LEU A 21 11.86 -0.76 -0.93
CA LEU A 21 12.12 -0.29 -2.29
C LEU A 21 11.63 -1.34 -3.29
N ASP A 22 10.83 -0.91 -4.26
CA ASP A 22 10.26 -1.75 -5.31
C ASP A 22 9.46 -2.96 -4.80
N LEU A 23 8.83 -2.88 -3.62
CA LEU A 23 8.05 -3.98 -3.02
C LEU A 23 7.03 -4.59 -4.00
N GLN A 24 6.40 -3.77 -4.84
CA GLN A 24 5.48 -4.21 -5.89
C GLN A 24 6.13 -5.22 -6.85
N THR A 25 7.42 -5.08 -7.17
CA THR A 25 8.17 -5.98 -8.06
C THR A 25 8.70 -7.23 -7.36
N GLN A 26 8.84 -7.18 -6.03
CA GLN A 26 9.32 -8.29 -5.22
C GLN A 26 8.24 -9.35 -4.95
N LEU A 27 6.96 -8.97 -5.03
CA LEU A 27 5.82 -9.87 -4.81
C LEU A 27 5.27 -10.37 -6.15
N THR A 28 4.97 -11.67 -6.20
CA THR A 28 4.36 -12.28 -7.39
C THR A 28 2.86 -12.47 -7.17
N PRO A 29 2.01 -12.10 -8.15
CA PRO A 29 0.60 -12.47 -8.13
C PRO A 29 0.43 -13.98 -7.95
N THR A 30 -0.55 -14.36 -7.13
CA THR A 30 -0.97 -15.76 -7.01
C THR A 30 -2.05 -16.07 -8.06
N THR A 31 -2.52 -17.32 -8.12
CA THR A 31 -3.62 -17.70 -9.01
C THR A 31 -4.94 -16.98 -8.68
N THR A 32 -5.12 -16.49 -7.45
CA THR A 32 -6.38 -15.88 -6.99
C THR A 32 -6.26 -14.42 -6.57
N THR A 33 -5.05 -13.97 -6.26
CA THR A 33 -4.84 -12.70 -5.55
C THR A 33 -3.63 -11.97 -6.12
N HIS A 34 -3.88 -10.75 -6.59
CA HIS A 34 -2.85 -9.84 -7.06
C HIS A 34 -2.44 -8.89 -5.93
N PRO A 35 -1.13 -8.74 -5.62
CA PRO A 35 -0.66 -7.73 -4.67
C PRO A 35 -0.73 -6.33 -5.27
N LEU A 36 -1.22 -5.38 -4.49
CA LEU A 36 -1.19 -3.96 -4.79
C LEU A 36 -0.47 -3.25 -3.64
N CYS A 37 0.80 -2.94 -3.85
CA CYS A 37 1.68 -2.31 -2.86
C CYS A 37 1.62 -0.80 -3.02
N LEU A 38 1.25 -0.10 -1.96
CA LEU A 38 1.06 1.35 -1.95
C LEU A 38 2.05 1.99 -0.97
N ASP A 39 2.96 2.80 -1.50
CA ASP A 39 3.80 3.69 -0.73
C ASP A 39 3.00 4.95 -0.38
N LEU A 40 2.72 5.17 0.91
CA LEU A 40 1.95 6.32 1.35
C LEU A 40 2.82 7.43 1.97
N SER A 41 4.13 7.40 1.78
CA SER A 41 5.05 8.43 2.30
C SER A 41 4.67 9.84 1.88
N SER A 42 4.18 10.01 0.65
CA SER A 42 3.72 11.30 0.11
C SER A 42 2.37 11.77 0.67
N LEU A 43 1.61 10.90 1.34
CA LEU A 43 0.25 11.21 1.80
C LEU A 43 0.17 11.53 3.30
N GLN A 44 1.27 11.40 4.05
CA GLN A 44 1.24 11.54 5.51
C GLN A 44 0.80 12.92 6.01
N THR A 45 0.96 13.96 5.19
CA THR A 45 0.55 15.33 5.53
C THR A 45 -0.87 15.67 5.07
N LEU A 46 -1.52 14.78 4.32
CA LEU A 46 -2.88 14.99 3.82
C LEU A 46 -3.90 14.55 4.87
N SER A 47 -4.84 15.43 5.17
CA SER A 47 -5.98 15.16 6.04
C SER A 47 -7.33 15.32 5.31
N ASP A 48 -7.34 15.90 4.11
CA ASP A 48 -8.57 15.99 3.33
C ASP A 48 -8.95 14.63 2.76
N ARG A 49 -10.17 14.18 3.08
CA ARG A 49 -10.65 12.84 2.71
C ARG A 49 -10.80 12.67 1.20
N ALA A 50 -11.17 13.72 0.47
CA ALA A 50 -11.34 13.65 -0.97
C ALA A 50 -9.97 13.59 -1.67
N GLU A 51 -9.02 14.41 -1.23
CA GLU A 51 -7.62 14.37 -1.69
C GLU A 51 -6.98 13.00 -1.42
N LEU A 52 -7.17 12.44 -0.21
CA LEU A 52 -6.70 11.10 0.12
C LEU A 52 -7.32 10.02 -0.79
N CYS A 53 -8.62 10.09 -1.06
CA CYS A 53 -9.28 9.12 -1.96
C CYS A 53 -8.73 9.21 -3.39
N GLN A 54 -8.50 10.43 -3.88
CA GLN A 54 -7.95 10.68 -5.21
C GLN A 54 -6.50 10.20 -5.30
N ALA A 55 -5.68 10.51 -4.29
CA ALA A 55 -4.28 10.10 -4.25
C ALA A 55 -4.12 8.58 -4.13
N LEU A 56 -4.93 7.92 -3.28
CA LEU A 56 -4.94 6.46 -3.18
C LEU A 56 -5.37 5.79 -4.49
N ALA A 57 -6.32 6.37 -5.22
CA ALA A 57 -6.70 5.87 -6.55
C ALA A 57 -5.54 5.98 -7.53
N LEU A 58 -4.86 7.15 -7.56
CA LEU A 58 -3.71 7.39 -8.43
C LEU A 58 -2.59 6.39 -8.16
N LEU A 59 -2.14 6.29 -6.90
CA LEU A 59 -1.09 5.34 -6.49
C LEU A 59 -1.46 3.89 -6.85
N SER A 60 -2.74 3.53 -6.73
CA SER A 60 -3.20 2.19 -7.06
C SER A 60 -3.10 1.87 -8.55
N TYR A 61 -3.39 2.83 -9.41
CA TYR A 61 -3.31 2.64 -10.86
C TYR A 61 -1.85 2.71 -11.33
N GLU A 62 -1.07 3.65 -10.80
CA GLU A 62 0.36 3.79 -11.07
C GLU A 62 1.15 2.53 -10.66
N ALA A 63 0.81 1.90 -9.53
CA ALA A 63 1.46 0.66 -9.11
C ALA A 63 1.24 -0.52 -10.08
N ILE A 64 0.24 -0.45 -10.95
CA ILE A 64 -0.06 -1.47 -11.97
C ILE A 64 0.47 -1.06 -13.35
N ASP A 65 0.34 0.21 -13.69
CA ASP A 65 0.73 0.77 -14.98
C ASP A 65 1.44 2.13 -14.75
N PRO A 66 2.74 2.11 -14.39
CA PRO A 66 3.46 3.32 -14.01
C PRO A 66 3.55 4.39 -15.11
N SER A 67 3.48 3.97 -16.38
CA SER A 67 3.47 4.87 -17.54
C SER A 67 2.06 5.27 -18.00
N PHE A 68 1.00 4.66 -17.43
CA PHE A 68 -0.39 4.84 -17.85
C PHE A 68 -0.60 4.58 -19.36
N ASP A 69 0.09 3.58 -19.91
CA ASP A 69 -0.03 3.23 -21.33
C ASP A 69 -1.31 2.44 -21.65
N THR A 70 -1.89 1.78 -20.64
CA THR A 70 -3.02 0.85 -20.78
C THR A 70 -4.21 1.19 -19.89
N LEU A 71 -3.98 1.92 -18.80
CA LEU A 71 -4.99 2.35 -17.85
C LEU A 71 -5.21 3.86 -17.94
N ASP A 72 -6.48 4.27 -17.96
CA ASP A 72 -6.82 5.67 -17.77
C ASP A 72 -6.49 6.12 -16.34
N ILE A 73 -5.96 7.33 -16.21
CA ILE A 73 -5.74 7.98 -14.92
C ILE A 73 -7.09 8.13 -14.21
N PRO A 74 -7.24 7.66 -12.96
CA PRO A 74 -8.49 7.82 -12.24
C PRO A 74 -8.70 9.28 -11.85
N GLU A 75 -9.84 9.87 -12.21
CA GLU A 75 -10.18 11.25 -11.88
C GLU A 75 -11.50 11.33 -11.08
N ASN A 76 -11.69 12.45 -10.37
CA ASN A 76 -12.92 12.77 -9.63
C ASN A 76 -13.30 11.75 -8.54
N ILE A 77 -12.30 11.22 -7.83
CA ILE A 77 -12.47 10.25 -6.76
C ILE A 77 -12.46 10.96 -5.41
N HIS A 78 -13.63 11.36 -4.92
CA HIS A 78 -13.75 12.17 -3.70
C HIS A 78 -14.26 11.40 -2.47
N THR A 79 -14.64 10.13 -2.66
CA THR A 79 -15.23 9.30 -1.60
C THR A 79 -14.64 7.89 -1.58
N PRO A 80 -14.64 7.21 -0.42
CA PRO A 80 -14.17 5.82 -0.33
C PRO A 80 -14.97 4.86 -1.20
N THR A 81 -16.26 5.12 -1.43
CA THR A 81 -17.10 4.32 -2.33
C THR A 81 -16.70 4.47 -3.79
N GLN A 82 -16.32 5.69 -4.21
CA GLN A 82 -15.75 5.91 -5.55
C GLN A 82 -14.38 5.22 -5.68
N LEU A 83 -13.51 5.34 -4.67
CA LEU A 83 -12.23 4.62 -4.63
C LEU A 83 -12.42 3.11 -4.73
N LYS A 84 -13.34 2.54 -3.95
CA LYS A 84 -13.74 1.12 -4.03
C LYS A 84 -14.15 0.74 -5.44
N THR A 85 -14.94 1.58 -6.10
CA THR A 85 -15.40 1.33 -7.48
C THR A 85 -14.23 1.36 -8.47
N ALA A 86 -13.29 2.29 -8.32
CA ALA A 86 -12.07 2.35 -9.11
C ALA A 86 -11.22 1.07 -8.93
N LEU A 87 -10.96 0.66 -7.69
CA LEU A 87 -10.23 -0.58 -7.39
C LEU A 87 -10.92 -1.84 -7.93
N LEU A 88 -12.25 -1.89 -7.95
CA LEU A 88 -12.99 -2.98 -8.58
C LEU A 88 -12.83 -2.99 -10.11
N LYS A 89 -12.75 -1.83 -10.76
CA LYS A 89 -12.43 -1.73 -12.20
C LYS A 89 -11.00 -2.19 -12.46
N LEU A 90 -10.04 -1.75 -11.64
CA LEU A 90 -8.65 -2.20 -11.71
C LEU A 90 -8.54 -3.73 -11.57
N ARG A 91 -9.29 -4.33 -10.63
CA ARG A 91 -9.37 -5.80 -10.49
C ARG A 91 -9.86 -6.49 -11.76
N LYS A 92 -10.87 -5.93 -12.42
CA LYS A 92 -11.38 -6.46 -13.70
C LYS A 92 -10.32 -6.37 -14.80
N HIS A 93 -9.60 -5.25 -14.88
CA HIS A 93 -8.50 -5.08 -15.83
C HIS A 93 -7.41 -6.14 -15.63
N LEU A 94 -7.00 -6.37 -14.39
CA LEU A 94 -6.01 -7.39 -14.00
C LEU A 94 -6.48 -8.84 -14.21
N LYS A 95 -7.77 -9.06 -14.49
CA LYS A 95 -8.40 -10.38 -14.66
C LYS A 95 -8.13 -11.33 -13.48
N THR A 96 -8.03 -10.77 -12.27
CA THR A 96 -7.77 -11.51 -11.03
C THR A 96 -9.03 -11.61 -10.16
N PRO A 97 -9.26 -12.72 -9.44
CA PRO A 97 -10.37 -12.83 -8.50
C PRO A 97 -10.31 -11.81 -7.35
N LYS A 98 -9.11 -11.51 -6.85
CA LYS A 98 -8.88 -10.61 -5.70
C LYS A 98 -7.69 -9.68 -5.94
N ILE A 99 -7.78 -8.51 -5.32
CA ILE A 99 -6.64 -7.62 -5.06
C ILE A 99 -6.43 -7.59 -3.56
N ALA A 100 -5.19 -7.79 -3.11
CA ALA A 100 -4.77 -7.54 -1.74
C ALA A 100 -3.98 -6.24 -1.70
N ILE A 101 -4.40 -5.30 -0.84
CA ILE A 101 -3.75 -4.00 -0.68
C ILE A 101 -2.70 -4.12 0.42
N ILE A 102 -1.47 -3.73 0.12
CA ILE A 102 -0.33 -3.76 1.03
C ILE A 102 0.18 -2.34 1.17
N ILE A 103 0.05 -1.76 2.37
CA ILE A 103 0.40 -0.37 2.64
C ILE A 103 1.76 -0.32 3.34
N HIS A 104 2.62 0.62 2.97
CA HIS A 104 3.91 0.85 3.65
C HIS A 104 4.32 2.32 3.66
N ASN A 105 5.39 2.61 4.40
CA ASN A 105 5.99 3.94 4.56
C ASN A 105 5.01 5.01 5.07
N SER A 106 4.06 4.61 5.92
CA SER A 106 3.18 5.52 6.64
C SER A 106 2.72 4.95 7.97
N ASP A 107 2.42 5.86 8.88
CA ASP A 107 1.70 5.57 10.11
C ASP A 107 0.19 5.61 9.88
N PRO A 108 -0.58 4.79 10.63
CA PRO A 108 -2.03 4.79 10.53
C PRO A 108 -2.64 6.08 11.07
N THR A 109 -3.26 6.87 10.20
CA THR A 109 -4.06 8.05 10.57
C THR A 109 -5.56 7.69 10.63
N PRO A 110 -6.36 8.38 11.45
CA PRO A 110 -7.81 8.17 11.49
C PRO A 110 -8.48 8.26 10.12
N GLU A 111 -8.08 9.22 9.29
CA GLU A 111 -8.65 9.47 7.97
C GLU A 111 -8.37 8.31 7.01
N ILE A 112 -7.14 7.78 7.00
CA ILE A 112 -6.80 6.61 6.17
C ILE A 112 -7.54 5.38 6.69
N LEU A 113 -7.56 5.15 8.01
CA LEU A 113 -8.26 4.01 8.61
C LEU A 113 -9.76 3.99 8.28
N ASP A 114 -10.41 5.15 8.27
CA ASP A 114 -11.80 5.32 7.86
C ASP A 114 -12.03 4.90 6.40
N ILE A 115 -11.12 5.28 5.50
CA ILE A 115 -11.17 4.89 4.08
C ILE A 115 -10.98 3.37 3.98
N LEU A 116 -9.96 2.82 4.63
CA LEU A 116 -9.64 1.39 4.60
C LEU A 116 -10.76 0.52 5.19
N THR A 117 -11.49 1.03 6.18
CA THR A 117 -12.67 0.35 6.74
C THR A 117 -13.73 0.10 5.67
N VAL A 118 -13.98 1.05 4.77
CA VAL A 118 -14.92 0.89 3.64
C VAL A 118 -14.40 -0.12 2.60
N LEU A 119 -13.08 -0.20 2.41
CA LEU A 119 -12.43 -1.08 1.45
C LEU A 119 -12.33 -2.54 1.94
N SER A 120 -12.08 -2.74 3.23
CA SER A 120 -11.77 -4.02 3.86
C SER A 120 -12.75 -5.17 3.59
N PRO A 121 -14.08 -4.96 3.40
CA PRO A 121 -14.99 -6.05 3.05
C PRO A 121 -14.77 -6.61 1.63
N SER A 122 -14.03 -5.91 0.78
CA SER A 122 -13.82 -6.29 -0.62
C SER A 122 -12.36 -6.53 -0.98
N PHE A 123 -11.44 -6.02 -0.18
CA PHE A 123 -10.00 -6.13 -0.39
C PHE A 123 -9.34 -6.55 0.92
N PRO A 124 -8.62 -7.69 0.96
CA PRO A 124 -7.69 -7.98 2.05
C PRO A 124 -6.68 -6.84 2.15
N ILE A 125 -6.45 -6.34 3.36
CA ILE A 125 -5.53 -5.22 3.63
C ILE A 125 -4.47 -5.68 4.62
N ALA A 126 -3.22 -5.44 4.26
CA ALA A 126 -2.06 -5.53 5.14
C ALA A 126 -1.36 -4.18 5.22
N TRP A 127 -0.75 -3.90 6.37
CA TRP A 127 0.05 -2.70 6.60
C TRP A 127 1.40 -3.08 7.17
N ILE A 128 2.46 -2.51 6.61
CA ILE A 128 3.83 -2.65 7.08
C ILE A 128 4.15 -1.48 8.01
N THR A 129 3.89 -1.67 9.29
CA THR A 129 4.09 -0.68 10.36
C THR A 129 4.19 -1.38 11.71
N ASP A 130 4.84 -0.75 12.67
CA ASP A 130 4.84 -1.16 14.07
C ASP A 130 3.75 -0.45 14.91
N GLN A 131 3.04 0.51 14.30
CA GLN A 131 1.97 1.25 14.95
C GLN A 131 0.67 0.44 15.04
N PRO A 132 -0.11 0.60 16.12
CA PRO A 132 -1.33 -0.18 16.34
C PRO A 132 -2.47 0.23 15.39
N HIS A 133 -3.18 -0.76 14.82
CA HIS A 133 -4.33 -0.56 13.93
C HIS A 133 -5.18 -1.85 13.81
N PRO A 134 -6.42 -1.80 13.28
CA PRO A 134 -7.29 -2.98 13.19
C PRO A 134 -6.97 -3.95 12.04
N HIS A 135 -6.18 -3.54 11.04
CA HIS A 135 -5.83 -4.38 9.89
C HIS A 135 -4.70 -5.37 10.19
N ARG A 136 -4.43 -6.31 9.28
CA ARG A 136 -3.27 -7.21 9.39
C ARG A 136 -1.99 -6.38 9.34
N SER A 137 -1.08 -6.56 10.30
CA SER A 137 0.21 -5.87 10.33
C SER A 137 1.39 -6.80 10.06
N PHE A 138 2.47 -6.22 9.53
CA PHE A 138 3.80 -6.80 9.44
C PHE A 138 4.81 -5.77 9.94
N LEU A 139 5.77 -6.19 10.77
CA LEU A 139 6.80 -5.29 11.24
C LEU A 139 7.74 -4.92 10.08
N PRO A 140 8.08 -3.63 9.89
CA PRO A 140 9.06 -3.21 8.88
C PRO A 140 10.41 -3.92 9.05
N THR A 141 10.78 -4.22 10.30
CA THR A 141 12.04 -4.88 10.68
C THR A 141 11.99 -6.41 10.61
N ALA A 142 10.86 -7.00 10.20
CA ALA A 142 10.74 -8.44 10.09
C ALA A 142 11.75 -9.00 9.09
N ALA A 143 12.50 -10.02 9.49
CA ALA A 143 13.37 -10.75 8.57
C ALA A 143 12.52 -11.42 7.47
N ASN A 144 12.98 -11.33 6.21
CA ASN A 144 12.31 -11.90 5.04
C ASN A 144 10.87 -11.40 4.85
N LEU A 145 10.63 -10.11 5.08
CA LEU A 145 9.32 -9.47 4.92
C LEU A 145 8.61 -9.82 3.59
N PRO A 146 9.27 -9.81 2.42
CA PRO A 146 8.63 -10.23 1.17
C PRO A 146 8.07 -11.65 1.21
N GLN A 147 8.77 -12.61 1.85
CA GLN A 147 8.31 -13.99 1.97
C GLN A 147 7.08 -14.10 2.91
N LEU A 148 7.04 -13.30 3.97
CA LEU A 148 5.90 -13.25 4.88
C LEU A 148 4.65 -12.72 4.18
N LEU A 149 4.82 -11.65 3.39
CA LEU A 149 3.75 -11.08 2.56
C LEU A 149 3.28 -12.08 1.51
N GLN A 150 4.21 -12.73 0.80
CA GLN A 150 3.87 -13.75 -0.20
C GLN A 150 3.07 -14.91 0.42
N THR A 151 3.44 -15.35 1.62
CA THR A 151 2.71 -16.39 2.35
C THR A 151 1.30 -15.94 2.71
N TRP A 152 1.13 -14.68 3.14
CA TRP A 152 -0.19 -14.12 3.42
C TRP A 152 -1.07 -13.99 2.17
N LEU A 153 -0.49 -13.57 1.03
CA LEU A 153 -1.21 -13.47 -0.25
C LEU A 153 -1.87 -14.79 -0.67
N THR A 154 -1.19 -15.93 -0.47
CA THR A 154 -1.73 -17.26 -0.80
C THR A 154 -2.94 -17.67 0.03
N ARG A 155 -3.21 -16.98 1.15
CA ARG A 155 -4.32 -17.25 2.08
C ARG A 155 -5.41 -16.18 2.02
N SER A 156 -5.17 -15.10 1.26
CA SER A 156 -6.00 -13.90 1.24
C SER A 156 -7.09 -13.93 0.17
#